data_AF-A0A848J018-F1
#
_entry.id   AF-A0A848J018-F1
#
_cell.length_a   1.000
_cell.length_b   1.000
_cell.length_c   1.000
_cell.angle_alpha   90.00
_cell.angle_beta   90.00
_cell.angle_gamma   90.00
#
_symmetry.space_group_name_H-M   'P 1'
#
loop_
_entity.id
_entity.type
_entity.pdbx_description
1 polymer ?
#
loop_
_entity_poly.entity_id
_entity_poly.type
_entity_poly.pdbx_seq_one_letter_code
_entity_poly.pdbx_strand_id
1 'polypeptide(L)'
;MVCIATMFMWGCGSSSENSESVQEQTEEALNEAKKEFEANKAELKKDLQEMGDEIDSKIEKLEADIENASEDTKAELEEELNELKDERSKIDKSMDKLADTTEEGWEEFKNETRELMSDIEKGWEDLKDEMSEM
;
A
#
# COMPACT_ATOMS: atom_id res chain seq x y z
N MET A 1 55.14 25.66 46.51
CA MET A 1 54.49 26.72 45.70
C MET A 1 53.23 26.14 45.10
N VAL A 2 52.24 27.01 44.98
CA VAL A 2 50.81 26.81 44.71
C VAL A 2 50.50 26.02 43.43
N CYS A 3 49.38 25.30 43.51
CA CYS A 3 48.46 24.78 42.49
C CYS A 3 48.56 25.35 41.06
N ILE A 4 48.27 24.51 40.06
CA ILE A 4 47.20 24.75 39.08
C ILE A 4 46.59 23.39 38.70
N ALA A 5 45.28 23.33 38.86
CA ALA A 5 44.40 22.26 38.43
C ALA A 5 44.08 22.42 36.94
N THR A 6 44.03 21.30 36.21
CA THR A 6 43.14 21.15 35.05
C THR A 6 42.60 19.71 35.04
N MET A 7 41.37 19.59 35.54
CA MET A 7 40.23 18.80 35.03
C MET A 7 40.52 17.42 34.40
N PHE A 8 40.12 16.36 35.11
CA PHE A 8 38.90 15.55 34.84
C PHE A 8 38.94 14.91 33.44
N MET A 9 39.54 13.72 33.31
CA MET A 9 38.89 12.42 33.55
C MET A 9 37.63 12.22 32.69
N TRP A 10 37.83 11.61 31.52
CA TRP A 10 36.91 10.61 30.97
C TRP A 10 37.75 9.50 30.34
N GLY A 11 38.39 8.74 31.22
CA GLY A 11 38.86 7.38 30.96
C GLY A 11 37.93 6.43 31.71
N CYS A 12 37.29 5.55 30.93
CA CYS A 12 36.51 4.36 31.31
C CYS A 12 35.56 4.46 32.52
N GLY A 13 34.25 4.47 32.25
CA GLY A 13 33.21 4.10 33.21
C GLY A 13 32.32 3.01 32.62
N SER A 14 32.58 1.76 32.99
CA SER A 14 31.60 0.68 32.93
C SER A 14 30.68 0.76 34.16
N SER A 15 29.43 0.30 34.00
CA SER A 15 28.31 0.19 34.96
C SER A 15 27.31 1.36 34.84
N SER A 16 26.21 1.21 34.08
CA SER A 16 24.99 0.44 34.42
C SER A 16 24.18 1.11 35.53
N GLU A 17 23.45 2.19 35.24
CA GLU A 17 22.23 2.60 35.96
C GLU A 17 21.34 3.44 35.02
N ASN A 18 20.59 2.75 34.14
CA ASN A 18 19.18 3.00 33.77
C ASN A 18 18.80 2.07 32.60
N SER A 19 19.04 0.76 32.75
CA SER A 19 18.79 -0.23 31.70
C SER A 19 17.38 -0.83 31.74
N GLU A 20 16.65 -0.69 32.85
CA GLU A 20 15.26 -1.18 32.94
C GLU A 20 14.28 -0.26 32.21
N SER A 21 14.36 1.07 32.38
CA SER A 21 13.41 1.96 31.70
C SER A 21 13.66 2.07 30.19
N VAL A 22 14.91 1.94 29.72
CA VAL A 22 15.24 2.01 28.30
C VAL A 22 14.78 0.73 27.58
N GLN A 23 14.88 -0.43 28.24
CA GLN A 23 14.45 -1.70 27.65
C GLN A 23 12.92 -1.82 27.63
N GLU A 24 12.25 -1.42 28.72
CA GLU A 24 10.78 -1.40 28.80
C GLU A 24 10.16 -0.38 27.83
N GLN A 25 10.73 0.83 27.72
CA GLN A 25 10.30 1.83 26.72
C GLN A 25 10.56 1.38 25.28
N THR A 26 11.64 0.61 25.04
CA THR A 26 11.93 0.08 23.70
C THR A 26 10.95 -1.05 23.33
N GLU A 27 10.57 -1.90 24.28
CA GLU A 27 9.57 -2.95 24.07
C GLU A 27 8.17 -2.38 23.84
N GLU A 28 7.76 -1.36 24.60
CA GLU A 28 6.49 -0.65 24.39
C GLU A 28 6.44 0.02 23.01
N ALA A 29 7.48 0.76 22.63
CA ALA A 29 7.57 1.41 21.33
C ALA A 29 7.56 0.41 20.16
N LEU A 30 8.27 -0.72 20.28
CA LEU A 30 8.24 -1.80 19.29
C LEU A 30 6.85 -2.44 19.18
N ASN A 31 6.18 -2.66 20.30
CA ASN A 31 4.84 -3.25 20.30
C ASN A 31 3.80 -2.30 19.71
N GLU A 32 3.93 -1.00 19.92
CA GLU A 32 3.08 0.01 19.31
C GLU A 32 3.30 0.08 17.79
N ALA A 33 4.57 0.17 17.34
CA ALA A 33 4.92 0.17 15.93
C ALA A 33 4.39 -1.08 15.20
N LYS A 34 4.50 -2.27 15.81
CA LYS A 34 3.94 -3.51 15.25
C LYS A 34 2.42 -3.46 15.12
N LYS A 35 1.71 -2.96 16.13
CA LYS A 35 0.25 -2.83 16.07
C LYS A 35 -0.16 -1.85 14.98
N GLU A 36 0.56 -0.73 14.86
CA GLU A 36 0.31 0.25 13.80
C GLU A 36 0.57 -0.34 12.42
N PHE A 37 1.67 -1.08 12.24
CA PHE A 37 1.98 -1.78 11.01
C PHE A 37 0.89 -2.79 10.61
N GLU A 38 0.47 -3.66 11.53
CA GLU A 38 -0.61 -4.62 11.27
C GLU A 38 -1.96 -3.94 10.98
N ALA A 39 -2.26 -2.83 11.65
CA ALA A 39 -3.47 -2.05 11.39
C ALA A 39 -3.44 -1.42 9.99
N ASN A 40 -2.33 -0.78 9.62
CA ASN A 40 -2.14 -0.19 8.29
C ASN A 40 -2.17 -1.27 7.19
N LYS A 41 -1.61 -2.45 7.45
CA LYS A 41 -1.65 -3.61 6.55
C LYS A 41 -3.09 -4.09 6.33
N ALA A 42 -3.89 -4.15 7.39
CA ALA A 42 -5.29 -4.54 7.32
C ALA A 42 -6.16 -3.51 6.59
N GLU A 43 -5.91 -2.22 6.80
CA GLU A 43 -6.60 -1.12 6.10
C GLU A 43 -6.30 -1.17 4.60
N LEU A 44 -5.02 -1.22 4.21
CA LEU A 44 -4.64 -1.29 2.80
C LEU A 44 -5.17 -2.57 2.12
N LYS A 45 -5.24 -3.69 2.85
CA LYS A 45 -5.88 -4.90 2.35
C LYS A 45 -7.35 -4.66 2.01
N LYS A 46 -8.07 -3.97 2.90
CA LYS A 46 -9.49 -3.65 2.71
C LYS A 46 -9.67 -2.75 1.49
N ASP A 47 -8.84 -1.73 1.35
CA ASP A 47 -8.90 -0.81 0.20
C ASP A 47 -8.65 -1.55 -1.13
N LEU A 48 -7.66 -2.44 -1.18
CA LEU A 48 -7.40 -3.29 -2.35
C LEU A 48 -8.56 -4.23 -2.66
N GLN A 49 -9.19 -4.80 -1.63
CA GLN A 49 -10.37 -5.66 -1.82
C GLN A 49 -11.56 -4.86 -2.37
N GLU A 50 -11.84 -3.68 -1.82
CA GLU A 50 -12.91 -2.81 -2.28
C GLU A 50 -12.69 -2.38 -3.74
N MET A 51 -11.46 -2.00 -4.11
CA MET A 51 -11.12 -1.69 -5.49
C MET A 51 -11.27 -2.90 -6.41
N GLY A 52 -10.85 -4.10 -5.97
CA GLY A 52 -11.03 -5.34 -6.71
C GLY A 52 -12.52 -5.66 -6.97
N ASP A 53 -13.37 -5.51 -5.96
CA ASP A 53 -14.81 -5.74 -6.06
C ASP A 53 -15.49 -4.71 -7.00
N GLU A 54 -15.01 -3.47 -7.01
CA GLU A 54 -15.47 -2.44 -7.95
C GLU A 54 -15.09 -2.77 -9.40
N ILE A 55 -13.87 -3.27 -9.63
CA ILE A 55 -13.44 -3.76 -10.96
C ILE A 55 -14.33 -4.92 -11.40
N ASP A 56 -14.54 -5.91 -10.54
CA ASP A 56 -15.38 -7.08 -10.85
C ASP A 56 -16.80 -6.65 -11.23
N SER A 57 -17.37 -5.68 -10.51
CA SER A 57 -18.70 -5.12 -10.82
C SER A 57 -18.73 -4.40 -12.17
N LYS A 58 -17.66 -3.69 -12.55
CA LYS A 58 -17.54 -3.03 -13.85
C LYS A 58 -17.38 -4.04 -14.99
N ILE A 59 -16.59 -5.09 -14.78
CA ILE A 59 -16.43 -6.22 -15.71
C ILE A 59 -17.80 -6.84 -16.01
N GLU A 60 -18.57 -7.19 -14.97
CA GLU A 60 -19.90 -7.80 -15.15
C GLU A 60 -20.85 -6.91 -15.96
N LYS A 61 -20.83 -5.60 -15.68
CA LYS A 61 -21.65 -4.63 -16.41
C LYS A 61 -21.23 -4.53 -17.88
N LEU A 62 -19.93 -4.44 -18.13
CA LEU A 62 -19.39 -4.28 -19.47
C LEU A 62 -19.62 -5.54 -20.32
N GLU A 63 -19.49 -6.73 -19.73
CA GLU A 63 -19.84 -7.99 -20.39
C GLU A 63 -21.32 -8.01 -20.82
N ALA A 64 -22.23 -7.51 -19.98
CA ALA A 64 -23.64 -7.38 -20.33
C ALA A 64 -23.89 -6.33 -21.43
N ASP A 65 -23.14 -5.22 -21.42
CA ASP A 65 -23.24 -4.18 -22.45
C ASP A 65 -22.73 -4.71 -23.82
N ILE A 66 -21.65 -5.50 -23.85
CA ILE A 66 -21.12 -6.19 -25.06
C ILE A 66 -22.15 -7.14 -25.67
N GLU A 67 -22.90 -7.88 -24.85
CA GLU A 67 -23.93 -8.80 -25.36
C GLU A 67 -25.01 -8.06 -26.17
N ASN A 68 -25.33 -6.84 -25.78
CA ASN A 68 -26.39 -6.00 -26.37
C ASN A 68 -25.87 -5.00 -27.42
N ALA A 69 -24.56 -4.81 -27.52
CA ALA A 69 -23.93 -3.85 -28.41
C ALA A 69 -23.97 -4.25 -29.89
N SER A 70 -23.88 -3.24 -30.77
CA SER A 70 -23.69 -3.43 -32.22
C SER A 70 -22.29 -3.97 -32.53
N GLU A 71 -22.08 -4.61 -33.69
CA GLU A 71 -20.76 -5.18 -34.04
C GLU A 71 -19.63 -4.14 -34.00
N ASP A 72 -19.90 -2.90 -34.42
CA ASP A 72 -18.91 -1.82 -34.42
C ASP A 72 -18.51 -1.41 -33.00
N THR A 73 -19.47 -1.38 -32.06
CA THR A 73 -19.25 -1.01 -30.65
C THR A 73 -18.63 -2.14 -29.83
N LYS A 74 -18.83 -3.40 -30.23
CA LYS A 74 -18.31 -4.57 -29.47
C LYS A 74 -16.79 -4.57 -29.39
N ALA A 75 -16.09 -4.17 -30.46
CA ALA A 75 -14.64 -4.18 -30.46
C ALA A 75 -14.05 -3.23 -29.40
N GLU A 76 -14.63 -2.04 -29.27
CA GLU A 76 -14.23 -1.03 -28.28
C GLU A 76 -14.50 -1.54 -26.85
N LEU A 77 -15.73 -2.04 -26.60
CA LEU A 77 -16.08 -2.59 -25.28
C LEU A 77 -15.25 -3.84 -24.91
N GLU A 78 -14.87 -4.68 -25.87
CA GLU A 78 -13.99 -5.83 -25.64
C GLU A 78 -12.55 -5.39 -25.27
N GLU A 79 -12.07 -4.27 -25.81
CA GLU A 79 -10.78 -3.69 -25.43
C GLU A 79 -10.82 -3.20 -23.97
N GLU A 80 -11.82 -2.40 -23.63
CA GLU A 80 -12.07 -1.93 -22.26
C GLU A 80 -12.21 -3.08 -21.25
N LEU A 81 -12.88 -4.18 -21.64
CA LEU A 81 -13.04 -5.36 -20.81
C LEU A 81 -11.70 -6.05 -20.50
N ASN A 82 -10.79 -6.08 -21.47
CA ASN A 82 -9.46 -6.64 -21.27
C ASN A 82 -8.62 -5.76 -20.35
N GLU A 83 -8.73 -4.43 -20.47
CA GLU A 83 -8.05 -3.50 -19.57
C GLU A 83 -8.51 -3.68 -18.11
N LEU A 84 -9.82 -3.75 -17.87
CA LEU A 84 -10.36 -4.01 -16.52
C LEU A 84 -9.88 -5.36 -15.97
N LYS A 85 -9.81 -6.41 -16.79
CA LYS A 85 -9.29 -7.73 -16.38
C LYS A 85 -7.80 -7.67 -16.01
N ASP A 86 -7.02 -6.87 -16.73
CA ASP A 86 -5.61 -6.64 -16.43
C ASP A 86 -5.43 -5.85 -15.13
N GLU A 87 -6.24 -4.81 -14.89
CA GLU A 87 -6.29 -4.07 -13.62
C GLU A 87 -6.62 -4.99 -12.45
N ARG A 88 -7.63 -5.85 -12.60
CA ARG A 88 -8.01 -6.83 -11.58
C ARG A 88 -6.84 -7.74 -11.22
N SER A 89 -6.11 -8.23 -12.23
CA SER A 89 -4.92 -9.05 -12.02
C SER A 89 -3.79 -8.30 -11.31
N LYS A 90 -3.63 -6.99 -11.54
CA LYS A 90 -2.64 -6.17 -10.81
C LYS A 90 -3.03 -6.01 -9.35
N ILE A 91 -4.32 -5.82 -9.05
CA ILE A 91 -4.83 -5.77 -7.67
C ILE A 91 -4.56 -7.09 -6.94
N ASP A 92 -4.86 -8.24 -7.57
CA ASP A 92 -4.59 -9.55 -6.97
C ASP A 92 -3.09 -9.73 -6.65
N LYS A 93 -2.20 -9.35 -7.56
CA LYS A 93 -0.75 -9.38 -7.32
C LYS A 93 -0.33 -8.47 -6.18
N SER A 94 -0.94 -7.30 -6.05
CA SER A 94 -0.67 -6.39 -4.93
C SER A 94 -1.14 -6.98 -3.61
N MET A 95 -2.30 -7.65 -3.58
CA MET A 95 -2.79 -8.37 -2.40
C MET A 95 -1.88 -9.54 -2.00
N ASP A 96 -1.35 -10.28 -2.96
CA ASP A 96 -0.38 -11.34 -2.70
C ASP A 96 0.91 -10.76 -2.11
N LYS A 97 1.45 -9.69 -2.72
CA LYS A 97 2.66 -9.00 -2.21
C LYS A 97 2.45 -8.38 -0.83
N LEU A 98 1.25 -7.89 -0.54
CA LEU A 98 0.87 -7.38 0.78
C LEU A 98 1.07 -8.45 1.84
N ALA A 99 0.66 -9.70 1.59
CA ALA A 99 0.80 -10.80 2.55
C ALA A 99 2.28 -11.00 2.96
N ASP A 100 3.19 -10.93 2.00
CA ASP A 100 4.63 -11.14 2.19
C ASP A 100 5.41 -9.89 2.65
N THR A 101 4.77 -8.72 2.64
CA THR A 101 5.43 -7.45 2.98
C THR A 101 5.76 -7.38 4.47
N THR A 102 7.00 -6.98 4.76
CA THR A 102 7.57 -6.74 6.10
C THR A 102 7.62 -5.24 6.42
N GLU A 103 7.89 -4.90 7.68
CA GLU A 103 8.04 -3.51 8.14
C GLU A 103 9.08 -2.72 7.31
N GLU A 104 10.21 -3.36 6.95
CA GLU A 104 11.29 -2.73 6.17
C GLU A 104 10.86 -2.38 4.73
N GLY A 105 10.02 -3.21 4.10
CA GLY A 105 9.52 -3.01 2.73
C GLY A 105 8.20 -2.23 2.66
N TRP A 106 7.65 -1.82 3.79
CA TRP A 106 6.29 -1.26 3.87
C TRP A 106 6.12 0.04 3.10
N GLU A 107 7.07 0.96 3.21
CA GLU A 107 6.98 2.27 2.52
C GLU A 107 7.04 2.13 1.00
N GLU A 108 7.91 1.26 0.50
CA GLU A 108 8.02 0.98 -0.94
C GLU A 108 6.72 0.34 -1.45
N PHE A 109 6.22 -0.69 -0.75
CA PHE A 109 4.97 -1.35 -1.09
C PHE A 109 3.78 -0.37 -1.11
N LYS A 110 3.66 0.51 -0.11
CA LYS A 110 2.62 1.54 -0.07
C LYS A 110 2.71 2.49 -1.26
N ASN A 111 3.91 2.88 -1.66
CA ASN A 111 4.07 3.80 -2.78
C ASN A 111 3.69 3.14 -4.11
N GLU A 112 4.17 1.92 -4.36
CA GLU A 112 3.77 1.16 -5.55
C GLU A 112 2.25 0.93 -5.60
N THR A 113 1.64 0.62 -4.46
CA THR A 113 0.19 0.39 -4.39
C THR A 113 -0.61 1.67 -4.63
N ARG A 114 -0.15 2.81 -4.11
CA ARG A 114 -0.79 4.11 -4.39
C ARG A 114 -0.68 4.51 -5.85
N GLU A 115 0.47 4.24 -6.48
CA GLU A 115 0.65 4.47 -7.92
C GLU A 115 -0.32 3.59 -8.72
N LEU A 116 -0.41 2.29 -8.39
CA LEU A 116 -1.36 1.38 -9.00
C LEU A 116 -2.82 1.87 -8.87
N MET A 117 -3.24 2.23 -7.65
CA MET A 117 -4.59 2.74 -7.38
C MET A 117 -4.87 4.02 -8.18
N SER A 118 -3.92 4.96 -8.20
CA SER A 118 -4.05 6.20 -8.95
C SER A 118 -4.13 5.98 -10.46
N ASP A 119 -3.43 4.99 -11.00
CA ASP A 119 -3.46 4.69 -12.43
C ASP A 119 -4.78 4.01 -12.83
N ILE A 120 -5.31 3.13 -11.97
CA ILE A 120 -6.65 2.54 -12.15
C ILE A 120 -7.73 3.62 -12.10
N GLU A 121 -7.68 4.53 -11.12
CA GLU A 121 -8.64 5.62 -11.00
C GLU A 121 -8.66 6.51 -12.25
N LYS A 122 -7.49 6.84 -12.80
CA LYS A 122 -7.38 7.60 -14.07
C LYS A 122 -7.96 6.81 -15.24
N GLY A 123 -7.62 5.53 -15.36
CA GLY A 123 -8.15 4.66 -16.41
C GLY A 123 -9.68 4.64 -16.40
N TRP A 124 -10.31 4.68 -15.22
CA TRP A 124 -11.77 4.74 -15.12
C TRP A 124 -12.37 6.11 -15.44
N GLU A 125 -11.65 7.20 -15.16
CA GLU A 125 -12.07 8.54 -15.60
C GLU A 125 -12.06 8.61 -17.13
N ASP A 126 -10.98 8.14 -17.76
CA ASP A 126 -10.83 8.08 -19.22
C ASP A 126 -11.91 7.19 -19.85
N LEU A 127 -12.10 5.97 -19.33
CA LEU A 127 -13.15 5.04 -19.75
C LEU A 127 -14.54 5.67 -19.71
N LYS A 128 -14.85 6.38 -18.61
CA LYS A 128 -16.16 7.01 -18.44
C LYS A 128 -16.37 8.13 -19.45
N ASP A 129 -15.34 8.89 -19.77
CA ASP A 129 -15.41 9.96 -20.74
C ASP A 129 -15.61 9.38 -22.15
N GLU A 130 -14.87 8.34 -22.54
CA GLU A 130 -15.04 7.63 -23.81
C GLU A 130 -16.45 7.06 -23.98
N MET A 131 -16.95 6.31 -22.98
CA MET A 131 -18.32 5.78 -22.99
C MET A 131 -19.41 6.87 -23.06
N SER A 132 -19.11 8.11 -22.65
CA SER A 132 -20.06 9.22 -22.70
C SER A 132 -20.14 9.90 -24.07
N GLU A 133 -19.11 9.70 -24.91
CA GLU A 133 -19.02 10.24 -26.26
C GLU A 133 -19.59 9.31 -27.34
N MET A 134 -19.82 8.03 -27.00
CA MET A 134 -20.49 7.03 -27.84
C MET A 134 -22.01 7.22 -27.91
#